data_AF-A0A381I9A2-F1
#
_entry.id   AF-A0A381I9A2-F1
#
_cell.length_a   1.000
_cell.length_b   1.000
_cell.length_c   1.000
_cell.angle_alpha   90.00
_cell.angle_beta   90.00
_cell.angle_gamma   90.00
#
_symmetry.space_group_name_H-M   'P 1'
#
loop_
_entity.id
_entity.type
_entity.pdbx_description
1 polymer ?
#
loop_
_entity_poly.entity_id
_entity_poly.type
_entity_poly.pdbx_seq_one_letter_code
_entity_poly.pdbx_strand_id
1 'polypeptide(L)' 'MLYLAGLDAKKNGIYTAPINDEYANLLAFRTEDKDSEKIKVLQDVLTSDKARSLIEEKYKGIVIPTFLVYLV' A
#
# COMPACT_ATOMS: atom_id res chain seq x y z
N MET A 1 4.36 -2.06 15.92
CA MET A 1 4.85 -2.95 16.99
C MET A 1 5.21 -4.36 16.49
N LEU A 2 4.40 -5.04 15.68
CA LEU A 2 4.68 -6.42 15.19
C LEU A 2 5.97 -6.55 14.36
N TYR A 3 6.21 -5.64 13.39
CA TYR A 3 7.42 -5.66 12.56
C TYR A 3 8.73 -5.57 13.36
N LEU A 4 8.79 -4.67 14.34
CA LEU A 4 9.96 -4.50 15.21
C LEU A 4 10.24 -5.72 16.10
N ALA A 5 9.21 -6.55 16.33
CA ALA A 5 9.32 -7.81 17.08
C ALA A 5 9.63 -9.03 16.17
N GLY A 6 9.85 -8.82 14.87
CA GLY A 6 10.14 -9.90 13.92
C GLY A 6 8.94 -10.78 13.55
N LEU A 7 7.72 -10.36 13.90
CA LEU A 7 6.49 -11.13 13.68
C LEU A 7 5.86 -10.81 12.32
N ASP A 8 5.28 -11.83 11.70
CA ASP A 8 4.55 -11.76 10.43
C ASP A 8 3.05 -11.81 10.72
N ALA A 9 2.28 -10.84 10.22
CA ALA A 9 0.86 -10.74 10.57
C ALA A 9 0.04 -11.92 10.03
N LYS A 10 0.40 -12.47 8.88
CA LYS A 10 -0.30 -13.62 8.29
C LYS A 10 -0.01 -14.91 9.06
N LYS A 11 1.19 -15.04 9.63
CA LYS A 11 1.61 -16.25 10.36
C LYS A 11 1.31 -16.19 11.86
N ASN A 12 1.41 -15.01 12.47
CA ASN A 12 1.36 -14.83 13.92
C ASN A 12 0.12 -14.07 14.39
N GLY A 13 -0.70 -13.54 13.48
CA GLY A 13 -1.93 -12.83 13.81
C GLY A 13 -2.98 -13.77 14.42
N ILE A 14 -3.59 -13.32 15.51
CA ILE A 14 -4.75 -14.01 16.12
C ILE A 14 -6.08 -13.62 15.45
N TYR A 15 -6.09 -12.50 14.74
CA TYR A 15 -7.22 -11.97 14.00
C TYR A 15 -6.72 -11.02 12.90
N THR A 16 -7.33 -11.11 11.73
CA THR A 16 -7.11 -10.18 10.61
C THR A 16 -8.47 -9.62 10.23
N ALA A 17 -8.60 -8.29 10.26
CA ALA A 17 -9.81 -7.64 9.77
C ALA A 17 -10.00 -7.98 8.27
N PRO A 18 -11.25 -8.12 7.79
CA PRO A 18 -11.49 -8.25 6.37
C PRO A 18 -10.89 -7.04 5.64
N ILE A 19 -10.36 -7.27 4.43
CA ILE A 19 -9.83 -6.20 3.60
C ILE A 19 -11.02 -5.31 3.20
N ASN A 20 -11.00 -4.06 3.65
CA ASN A 20 -11.93 -3.00 3.23
C ASN A 20 -11.09 -1.84 2.68
N ASP A 21 -11.24 -1.54 1.40
CA ASP A 21 -10.51 -0.49 0.69
C ASP A 21 -11.09 0.91 0.91
N GLU A 22 -12.25 1.03 1.56
CA GLU A 22 -12.80 2.31 2.03
C GLU A 22 -11.82 3.08 2.92
N TYR A 23 -10.96 2.36 3.65
CA TYR A 23 -9.91 2.91 4.51
C TYR A 23 -8.52 2.89 3.88
N ALA A 24 -8.42 2.76 2.55
CA ALA A 24 -7.14 2.78 1.87
C ALA A 24 -6.45 4.15 2.03
N ASN A 25 -5.20 4.14 2.51
CA ASN A 25 -4.37 5.34 2.48
C ASN A 25 -4.09 5.73 1.02
N LEU A 26 -4.15 7.02 0.72
CA LEU A 26 -4.00 7.56 -0.64
C LEU A 26 -3.18 8.85 -0.68
N LEU A 27 -2.65 9.17 -1.87
CA LEU A 27 -2.00 10.44 -2.14
C LEU A 27 -3.06 11.53 -2.32
N ALA A 28 -3.02 12.56 -1.48
CA ALA A 28 -3.83 13.77 -1.62
C ALA A 28 -3.01 14.90 -2.27
N PHE A 29 -3.69 15.75 -3.04
CA PHE A 29 -3.10 16.90 -3.74
C PHE A 29 -4.12 18.04 -3.85
N ARG A 30 -3.65 19.26 -4.13
CA ARG A 30 -4.55 20.41 -4.38
C ARG A 30 -5.33 20.16 -5.67
N THR A 31 -6.58 20.59 -5.72
CA THR A 31 -7.47 20.36 -6.88
C THR A 31 -6.89 20.89 -8.19
N GLU A 32 -6.23 22.05 -8.16
CA GLU A 32 -5.56 22.66 -9.32
C GLU A 32 -4.42 21.81 -9.92
N ASP A 33 -3.83 20.90 -9.12
CA ASP A 33 -2.70 20.06 -9.53
C ASP A 33 -3.11 18.68 -10.07
N LYS A 34 -4.43 18.41 -10.16
CA LYS A 34 -4.97 17.08 -10.50
C LYS A 34 -4.32 16.45 -11.73
N ASP A 35 -4.10 17.25 -12.77
CA ASP A 35 -3.57 16.79 -14.06
C ASP A 35 -2.09 17.13 -14.27
N SER A 36 -1.42 17.64 -13.22
CA SER A 36 -0.01 18.01 -13.29
C SER A 36 0.88 16.78 -13.46
N GLU A 37 1.95 16.95 -14.25
CA GLU A 37 2.92 15.88 -14.50
C GLU A 37 3.55 15.36 -13.19
N LYS A 38 3.74 16.24 -12.21
CA LYS A 38 4.29 15.86 -10.90
C LYS A 38 3.38 14.87 -10.16
N ILE A 39 2.06 15.09 -10.18
CA ILE A 39 1.11 14.20 -9.51
C ILE A 39 1.03 12.85 -10.23
N LYS A 40 1.05 12.85 -11.57
CA LYS A 40 1.08 11.60 -12.36
C LYS A 40 2.31 10.76 -12.05
N VAL A 41 3.50 11.37 -12.06
CA VAL A 41 4.75 10.67 -11.72
C VAL A 41 4.71 10.10 -10.29
N LEU A 42 4.15 10.84 -9.33
CA LEU A 42 4.01 10.34 -7.95
C LEU A 42 3.05 9.15 -7.87
N GLN A 43 1.92 9.20 -8.57
CA GLN A 43 0.99 8.07 -8.62
C GLN A 43 1.66 6.84 -9.23
N ASP A 44 2.35 6.98 -10.37
CA ASP A 44 3.03 5.89 -11.06
C ASP A 44 4.03 5.17 -10.16
N VAL A 45 4.90 5.92 -9.46
CA VAL A 45 5.91 5.31 -8.59
C VAL A 45 5.29 4.67 -7.34
N LEU A 46 4.24 5.28 -6.77
CA LEU A 46 3.54 4.76 -5.58
C LEU A 46 2.71 3.51 -5.87
N THR A 47 2.22 3.35 -7.10
CA THR A 47 1.49 2.15 -7.56
C THR A 47 2.37 1.15 -8.34
N SER A 48 3.68 1.33 -8.32
CA SER A 48 4.62 0.46 -9.04
C SER A 48 4.83 -0.91 -8.38
N ASP A 49 5.32 -1.88 -9.14
CA ASP A 49 5.72 -3.18 -8.61
C ASP A 49 6.80 -3.08 -7.55
N LYS A 50 7.72 -2.12 -7.70
CA LYS A 50 8.76 -1.86 -6.70
C LYS A 50 8.16 -1.38 -5.39
N ALA A 51 7.19 -0.46 -5.44
CA ALA A 51 6.50 0.02 -4.24
C ALA A 51 5.74 -1.11 -3.54
N ARG A 52 5.07 -1.99 -4.30
CA ARG A 52 4.42 -3.19 -3.77
C ARG A 52 5.41 -4.07 -3.03
N SER A 53 6.51 -4.47 -3.68
CA SER A 53 7.51 -5.33 -3.06
C SER A 53 8.09 -4.72 -1.80
N LEU A 54 8.36 -3.40 -1.79
CA LEU A 54 8.83 -2.69 -0.60
C LEU A 54 7.82 -2.76 0.56
N ILE A 55 6.52 -2.61 0.28
CA ILE A 55 5.47 -2.70 1.29
C ILE A 55 5.37 -4.13 1.84
N GLU A 56 5.32 -5.13 0.97
CA GLU A 56 5.16 -6.53 1.36
C GLU A 56 6.36 -7.05 2.16
N GLU A 57 7.58 -6.74 1.72
CA GLU A 57 8.82 -7.15 2.38
C GLU A 57 8.97 -6.50 3.76
N LYS A 58 8.73 -5.18 3.82
CA LYS A 58 8.96 -4.41 5.03
C LYS A 58 7.86 -4.62 6.06
N TYR A 59 6.60 -4.69 5.65
CA TYR A 59 5.47 -4.68 6.59
C TYR A 59 4.81 -6.05 6.77
N LYS A 60 5.19 -7.10 6.03
CA LYS A 60 4.81 -8.49 6.32
C LYS A 60 3.32 -8.67 6.66
N GLY A 61 2.45 -8.03 5.89
CA GLY A 61 0.99 -8.14 5.99
C GLY A 61 0.29 -7.18 6.96
N ILE A 62 0.99 -6.34 7.75
CA ILE A 62 0.30 -5.27 8.52
C ILE A 62 -0.06 -4.04 7.66
N VAL A 63 0.56 -3.91 6.49
CA VAL A 63 0.19 -2.94 5.45
C VAL A 63 -0.07 -3.74 4.18
N ILE A 64 -1.24 -3.53 3.58
CA ILE A 64 -1.70 -4.27 2.42
C ILE A 64 -1.89 -3.28 1.26
N PRO A 65 -1.15 -3.42 0.15
CA PRO A 65 -1.37 -2.63 -1.05
C PRO A 65 -2.78 -2.83 -1.61
N THR A 66 -3.46 -1.73 -1.98
CA THR A 66 -4.84 -1.75 -2.51
C THR A 66 -4.90 -1.56 -4.03
N PHE A 67 -3.74 -1.50 -4.69
CA PHE A 67 -3.66 -1.38 -6.15
C PHE A 67 -3.30 -2.73 -6.77
N LEU A 68 -4.14 -3.17 -7.70
CA LEU A 68 -3.92 -4.38 -8.47
C LEU A 68 -2.69 -4.20 -9.37
N VAL A 69 -1.78 -5.20 -9.36
CA VAL A 69 -1.09 -5.52 -10.61
C VAL A 69 -2.21 -5.87 -11.56
N TYR A 70 -2.24 -5.30 -12.75
CA TYR A 70 -3.06 -5.84 -13.83
C TYR A 70 -2.76 -7.33 -13.99
N LEU A 71 -3.59 -8.17 -13.38
CA LEU A 71 -3.73 -9.58 -13.67
C LEU A 71 -5.21 -9.76 -13.95
N VAL A 72 -5.43 -10.10 -15.21
CA VAL A 72 -6.67 -10.52 -15.87
C VAL A 72 -7.60 -11.29 -14.94
#